data_AF-A0A3D1DN34-F1
#
_entry.id   AF-A0A3D1DN34-F1
#
_cell.length_a   1.000
_cell.length_b   1.000
_cell.length_c   1.000
_cell.angle_alpha   90.00
_cell.angle_beta   90.00
_cell.angle_gamma   90.00
#
_symmetry.space_group_name_H-M   'P 1'
#
loop_
_entity.id
_entity.type
_entity.pdbx_description
1 polymer ?
#
loop_
_entity_poly.entity_id
_entity_poly.type
_entity_poly.pdbx_seq_one_letter_code
_entity_poly.pdbx_strand_id
1 'polypeptide(L)'
;DHTAAVNITPPKSVCTVYFRAMPGQQIDSLIERARATAEECGIEFVVKSRAEPLHIDPGSPFVREVLDLADRESPTTVCYGTDGGMLTDLENMVVIGPGDIAQAHTWDEFIALEQLELGTDLYARMIDAWCG
;
A
#
# COMPACT_ATOMS: atom_id res chain seq x y z
N ASP A 1 -18.92 -9.49 18.22
CA ASP A 1 -19.59 -10.78 17.96
C ASP A 1 -21.10 -10.53 18.03
N HIS A 2 -21.91 -11.24 17.26
CA HIS A 2 -23.36 -10.99 17.25
C HIS A 2 -24.06 -11.63 18.48
N THR A 3 -23.52 -11.39 19.69
CA THR A 3 -23.94 -12.04 20.93
C THR A 3 -24.84 -11.11 21.75
N ALA A 4 -26.09 -11.51 22.00
CA ALA A 4 -27.06 -10.68 22.73
C ALA A 4 -27.04 -10.90 24.26
N ALA A 5 -26.52 -12.03 24.74
CA ALA A 5 -26.39 -12.36 26.16
C ALA A 5 -25.28 -13.38 26.39
N VAL A 6 -24.65 -13.35 27.57
CA VAL A 6 -23.49 -14.19 27.93
C VAL A 6 -23.78 -15.70 27.99
N ASN A 7 -25.04 -16.10 28.04
CA ASN A 7 -25.49 -17.50 28.10
C ASN A 7 -26.10 -18.00 26.76
N ILE A 8 -25.89 -17.28 25.67
CA ILE A 8 -26.39 -17.63 24.33
C ILE A 8 -25.19 -17.81 23.39
N THR A 9 -25.14 -18.95 22.70
CA THR A 9 -24.14 -19.17 21.64
C THR A 9 -24.40 -18.23 20.46
N PRO A 10 -23.41 -17.44 20.00
CA PRO A 10 -23.59 -16.57 18.86
C PRO A 10 -23.87 -17.35 17.57
N PRO A 11 -24.80 -16.90 16.71
CA PRO A 11 -25.09 -17.55 15.44
C PRO A 11 -23.99 -17.32 14.39
N LYS A 12 -23.18 -16.27 14.56
CA LYS A 12 -22.09 -15.90 13.63
C LYS A 12 -21.02 -15.06 14.32
N SER A 13 -19.77 -15.39 14.03
CA SER A 13 -18.59 -14.58 14.33
C SER A 13 -17.80 -14.37 13.05
N VAL A 14 -17.30 -13.16 12.83
CA VAL A 14 -16.48 -12.81 11.66
C VAL A 14 -15.16 -12.24 12.16
N CYS A 15 -14.05 -12.83 11.72
CA CYS A 15 -12.71 -12.28 11.90
C CYS A 15 -12.23 -11.74 10.55
N THR A 16 -11.78 -10.49 10.50
CA THR A 16 -11.14 -9.93 9.31
C THR A 16 -9.65 -9.80 9.58
N VAL A 17 -8.85 -10.46 8.76
CA VAL A 17 -7.39 -10.36 8.79
C VAL A 17 -6.96 -9.50 7.61
N TYR A 18 -6.05 -8.57 7.88
CA TYR A 18 -5.43 -7.74 6.86
C TYR A 18 -3.92 -7.95 6.93
N PHE A 19 -3.31 -8.21 5.77
CA PHE A 19 -1.90 -8.50 5.63
C PHE A 19 -1.31 -7.66 4.51
N ARG A 20 -0.15 -7.05 4.76
CA ARG A 20 0.60 -6.28 3.77
C ARG A 20 1.82 -7.08 3.37
N ALA A 21 1.81 -7.55 2.13
CA ALA A 21 2.91 -8.32 1.60
C ALA A 21 4.07 -7.41 1.20
N MET A 22 5.28 -7.88 1.47
CA MET A 22 6.53 -7.27 1.05
C MET A 22 7.11 -8.04 -0.15
N PRO A 23 7.95 -7.41 -0.99
CA PRO A 23 8.64 -8.10 -2.07
C PRO A 23 9.37 -9.35 -1.57
N GLY A 24 9.24 -10.45 -2.32
CA GLY A 24 9.84 -11.75 -2.00
C GLY A 24 9.03 -12.65 -1.07
N GLN A 25 7.89 -12.19 -0.53
CA GLN A 25 7.00 -13.05 0.25
C GLN A 25 6.12 -13.92 -0.65
N GLN A 26 5.95 -15.19 -0.26
CA GLN A 26 5.11 -16.16 -0.96
C GLN A 26 3.65 -16.03 -0.52
N ILE A 27 2.96 -14.98 -0.98
CA ILE A 27 1.59 -14.64 -0.57
C ILE A 27 0.63 -15.80 -0.81
N ASP A 28 0.73 -16.44 -1.97
CA ASP A 28 -0.15 -17.57 -2.34
C ASP A 28 0.00 -18.73 -1.36
N SER A 29 1.23 -19.03 -0.93
CA SER A 29 1.46 -20.05 0.09
C SER A 29 0.80 -19.70 1.42
N LEU A 30 0.79 -18.43 1.82
CA LEU A 30 0.12 -17.99 3.05
C LEU A 30 -1.40 -18.11 2.95
N ILE A 31 -1.97 -17.73 1.80
CA ILE A 31 -3.41 -17.84 1.54
C ILE A 31 -3.84 -19.31 1.53
N GLU A 32 -3.09 -20.18 0.84
CA GLU A 32 -3.44 -21.60 0.75
C GLU A 32 -3.31 -22.31 2.11
N ARG A 33 -2.31 -21.95 2.93
CA ARG A 33 -2.23 -22.43 4.32
C ARG A 33 -3.43 -21.98 5.14
N ALA A 34 -3.84 -20.72 5.04
CA ALA A 34 -4.99 -20.21 5.77
C ALA A 34 -6.30 -20.88 5.32
N ARG A 35 -6.45 -21.12 4.01
CA ARG A 35 -7.59 -21.83 3.42
C ARG A 35 -7.68 -23.26 3.90
N ALA A 36 -6.57 -24.01 3.88
CA ALA A 36 -6.53 -25.40 4.35
C ALA A 36 -6.91 -25.51 5.83
N THR A 37 -6.36 -24.65 6.70
CA THR A 37 -6.73 -24.64 8.12
C THR A 37 -8.20 -24.24 8.34
N ALA A 38 -8.73 -23.31 7.55
CA ALA A 38 -10.14 -22.94 7.63
C ALA A 38 -11.05 -24.11 7.27
N GLU A 39 -10.71 -24.88 6.23
CA GLU A 39 -11.44 -26.09 5.83
C GLU A 39 -11.42 -27.15 6.94
N GLU A 40 -10.26 -27.43 7.54
CA GLU A 40 -10.12 -28.37 8.67
C GLU A 40 -10.97 -27.96 9.88
N CYS A 41 -11.15 -26.65 10.09
CA CYS A 41 -11.93 -26.10 11.19
C CYS A 41 -13.42 -25.89 10.85
N GLY A 42 -13.86 -26.15 9.61
CA GLY A 42 -15.22 -25.87 9.16
C GLY A 42 -15.56 -24.37 9.11
N ILE A 43 -14.57 -23.51 8.86
CA ILE A 43 -14.70 -22.05 8.79
C ILE A 43 -14.80 -21.60 7.34
N GLU A 44 -15.76 -20.73 7.04
CA GLU A 44 -15.83 -20.04 5.74
C GLU A 44 -14.64 -19.09 5.57
N PHE A 45 -13.84 -19.27 4.51
CA PHE A 45 -12.68 -18.43 4.21
C PHE A 45 -12.85 -17.70 2.89
N VAL A 46 -12.79 -16.36 2.95
CA VAL A 46 -12.96 -15.48 1.79
C VAL A 46 -11.78 -14.52 1.69
N VAL A 47 -11.09 -14.55 0.54
CA VAL A 47 -10.12 -13.50 0.18
C VAL A 47 -10.91 -12.34 -0.44
N LYS A 48 -11.03 -11.24 0.30
CA LYS A 48 -11.83 -10.07 -0.15
C LYS A 48 -11.15 -9.23 -1.22
N SER A 49 -9.85 -9.03 -1.08
CA SER A 49 -9.05 -8.17 -1.95
C SER A 49 -7.59 -8.59 -1.91
N ARG A 50 -6.89 -8.43 -3.02
CA ARG A 50 -5.45 -8.70 -3.15
C ARG A 50 -4.82 -7.59 -3.99
N ALA A 51 -3.64 -7.16 -3.58
CA ALA A 51 -2.76 -6.27 -4.32
C ALA A 51 -1.36 -6.91 -4.37
N GLU A 52 -0.64 -6.71 -5.47
CA GLU A 52 0.76 -7.09 -5.53
C GLU A 52 1.63 -6.06 -4.78
N PRO A 53 2.79 -6.45 -4.23
CA PRO A 53 3.74 -5.48 -3.68
C PRO A 53 4.29 -4.59 -4.81
N LEU A 54 4.23 -3.27 -4.65
CA LEU A 54 4.94 -2.36 -5.55
C LEU A 54 6.45 -2.51 -5.31
N HIS A 55 7.17 -2.92 -6.35
CA HIS A 55 8.62 -3.01 -6.34
C HIS A 55 9.19 -2.65 -7.70
N ILE A 56 9.98 -1.56 -7.73
CA ILE A 56 10.84 -1.18 -8.84
C ILE A 56 12.28 -1.26 -8.34
N ASP A 57 13.21 -1.70 -9.20
CA ASP A 57 14.64 -1.73 -8.87
C ASP A 57 15.11 -0.31 -8.44
N PRO A 58 15.61 -0.14 -7.20
CA PRO A 58 16.15 1.13 -6.72
C PRO A 58 17.30 1.67 -7.58
N GLY A 59 18.00 0.79 -8.31
CA GLY A 59 19.05 1.14 -9.26
C GLY A 59 18.57 1.38 -10.69
N SER A 60 17.27 1.32 -10.96
CA SER A 60 16.77 1.58 -12.31
C SER A 60 17.05 3.04 -12.75
N PRO A 61 17.25 3.29 -14.05
CA PRO A 61 17.41 4.66 -14.55
C PRO A 61 16.26 5.58 -14.15
N PHE A 62 15.02 5.08 -14.21
CA PHE A 62 13.82 5.81 -13.82
C PHE A 62 13.83 6.25 -12.35
N VAL A 63 14.15 5.33 -11.42
CA VAL A 63 14.20 5.69 -9.99
C VAL A 63 15.32 6.70 -9.70
N ARG A 64 16.49 6.55 -10.33
CA ARG A 64 17.59 7.53 -10.18
C ARG A 64 17.20 8.92 -10.68
N GLU A 65 16.57 8.99 -11.85
CA GLU A 65 16.10 10.25 -12.42
C GLU A 65 15.06 10.94 -11.52
N VAL A 66 14.09 10.17 -10.99
CA VAL A 66 13.11 10.68 -10.03
C VAL A 66 13.79 11.21 -8.77
N LEU A 67 14.80 10.52 -8.25
CA LEU A 67 15.55 10.95 -7.06
C LEU A 67 16.29 12.27 -7.30
N ASP A 68 16.93 12.41 -8.46
CA ASP A 68 17.62 13.65 -8.85
C ASP A 68 16.62 14.82 -8.96
N LEU A 69 15.46 14.61 -9.60
CA LEU A 69 14.40 15.63 -9.73
C LEU A 69 13.75 16.02 -8.38
N ALA A 70 13.71 15.06 -7.45
CA ALA A 70 13.16 15.23 -6.11
C ALA A 70 14.18 15.76 -5.09
N ASP A 71 15.45 15.94 -5.48
CA ASP A 71 16.57 16.29 -4.58
C ASP A 71 16.67 15.31 -3.40
N ARG A 72 16.71 14.01 -3.71
CA ARG A 72 16.77 12.92 -2.73
C ARG A 72 17.93 11.98 -3.04
N GLU A 73 18.66 11.57 -2.01
CA GLU A 73 19.81 10.67 -2.19
C GLU A 73 19.41 9.20 -2.37
N SER A 74 18.28 8.77 -1.78
CA SER A 74 17.88 7.36 -1.79
C SER A 74 16.37 7.17 -1.71
N PRO A 75 15.83 6.08 -2.29
CA PRO A 75 14.42 5.73 -2.16
C PRO A 75 14.15 5.05 -0.82
N THR A 76 12.91 5.12 -0.36
CA THR A 76 12.46 4.50 0.89
C THR A 76 11.39 3.45 0.63
N THR A 77 11.42 2.37 1.39
CA THR A 77 10.31 1.39 1.44
C THR A 77 9.37 1.73 2.58
N VAL A 78 8.07 1.67 2.31
CA VAL A 78 7.00 1.98 3.26
C VAL A 78 6.05 0.80 3.39
N CYS A 79 5.37 0.71 4.53
CA CYS A 79 4.50 -0.43 4.85
C CYS A 79 3.02 -0.13 4.62
N TYR A 80 2.65 0.72 3.65
CA TYR A 80 1.26 1.01 3.29
C TYR A 80 0.95 0.64 1.83
N GLY A 81 -0.33 0.41 1.53
CA GLY A 81 -0.78 0.10 0.17
C GLY A 81 -0.99 1.37 -0.66
N THR A 82 -0.79 1.25 -1.97
CA THR A 82 -1.10 2.27 -2.98
C THR A 82 -1.69 1.59 -4.21
N ASP A 83 -2.18 2.38 -5.18
CA ASP A 83 -2.66 1.85 -6.46
C ASP A 83 -1.58 1.14 -7.28
N GLY A 84 -0.31 1.34 -6.94
CA GLY A 84 0.81 0.62 -7.54
C GLY A 84 0.73 -0.90 -7.39
N GLY A 85 0.00 -1.41 -6.40
CA GLY A 85 -0.28 -2.85 -6.28
C GLY A 85 -1.37 -3.37 -7.21
N MET A 86 -2.08 -2.49 -7.91
CA MET A 86 -3.10 -2.79 -8.93
C MET A 86 -2.62 -2.47 -10.34
N LEU A 87 -1.77 -1.45 -10.49
CA LEU A 87 -1.23 -0.97 -11.76
C LEU A 87 -0.01 -1.78 -12.21
N THR A 88 -0.10 -3.12 -12.14
CA THR A 88 1.05 -4.02 -12.37
C THR A 88 1.56 -4.06 -13.81
N ASP A 89 0.80 -3.53 -14.76
CA ASP A 89 1.20 -3.42 -16.17
C ASP A 89 2.17 -2.25 -16.42
N LEU A 90 2.38 -1.37 -15.43
CA LEU A 90 3.33 -0.26 -15.53
C LEU A 90 4.71 -0.69 -15.02
N GLU A 91 5.76 -0.30 -15.75
CA GLU A 91 7.15 -0.63 -15.41
C GLU A 91 7.88 0.50 -14.66
N ASN A 92 7.42 1.74 -14.82
CA ASN A 92 8.02 2.93 -14.23
C ASN A 92 7.06 3.53 -13.18
N MET A 93 7.19 3.10 -11.93
CA MET A 93 6.33 3.55 -10.84
C MET A 93 7.12 3.95 -9.60
N VAL A 94 6.73 5.08 -9.01
CA VAL A 94 7.18 5.52 -7.69
C VAL A 94 5.98 6.09 -6.94
N VAL A 95 6.02 5.97 -5.62
CA VAL A 95 5.09 6.71 -4.76
C VAL A 95 5.82 7.97 -4.31
N ILE A 96 5.33 9.13 -4.73
CA ILE A 96 5.95 10.42 -4.44
C ILE A 96 4.90 11.52 -4.28
N GLY A 97 5.12 12.40 -3.32
CA GLY A 97 4.27 13.54 -3.03
C GLY A 97 4.70 14.26 -1.75
N PRO A 98 4.25 15.50 -1.55
CA PRO A 98 4.53 16.26 -0.33
C PRO A 98 3.65 15.80 0.85
N GLY A 99 3.94 16.33 2.04
CA GLY A 99 3.20 16.04 3.26
C GLY A 99 3.75 14.86 4.06
N ASP A 100 3.00 14.42 5.06
CA ASP A 100 3.38 13.32 5.95
C ASP A 100 2.22 12.32 6.05
N ILE A 101 2.53 11.04 5.78
CA ILE A 101 1.58 9.94 5.89
C ILE A 101 0.99 9.80 7.31
N ALA A 102 1.69 10.29 8.33
CA ALA A 102 1.17 10.30 9.70
C ALA A 102 -0.08 11.19 9.88
N GLN A 103 -0.32 12.15 8.98
CA GLN A 103 -1.54 12.98 8.97
C GLN A 103 -2.72 12.30 8.26
N ALA A 104 -2.43 11.35 7.36
CA ALA A 104 -3.46 10.69 6.57
C ALA A 104 -4.41 9.85 7.46
N HIS A 105 -5.70 9.90 7.14
CA HIS A 105 -6.78 9.20 7.86
C HIS A 105 -6.87 9.56 9.35
N THR A 106 -6.38 10.72 9.74
CA THR A 106 -6.64 11.29 11.05
C THR A 106 -7.94 12.11 11.02
N TRP A 107 -8.45 12.51 12.18
CA TRP A 107 -9.68 13.30 12.27
C TRP A 107 -9.51 14.73 11.75
N ASP A 108 -8.26 15.21 11.67
CA ASP A 108 -7.88 16.55 11.22
C ASP A 108 -6.80 16.44 10.14
N GLU A 109 -7.08 15.64 9.11
CA GLU A 109 -6.14 15.47 8.00
C GLU A 109 -5.92 16.80 7.27
N PHE A 110 -4.67 17.26 7.19
CA PHE A 110 -4.29 18.49 6.51
C PHE A 110 -2.93 18.37 5.81
N ILE A 111 -2.65 19.35 4.95
CA ILE A 111 -1.31 19.60 4.38
C ILE A 111 -0.99 21.09 4.54
N ALA A 112 0.26 21.41 4.89
CA ALA A 112 0.71 22.79 4.95
C ALA A 112 0.75 23.41 3.54
N LEU A 113 0.49 24.71 3.42
CA LEU A 113 0.52 25.39 2.12
C LEU A 113 1.91 25.31 1.48
N GLU A 114 2.95 25.41 2.29
CA GLU A 114 4.34 25.29 1.85
C GLU A 114 4.63 23.88 1.31
N GLN A 115 4.03 22.84 1.88
CA GLN A 115 4.15 21.47 1.36
C GLN A 115 3.41 21.32 0.02
N LEU A 116 2.25 21.95 -0.13
CA LEU A 116 1.49 21.94 -1.39
C LEU A 116 2.26 22.67 -2.51
N GLU A 117 2.90 23.79 -2.20
CA GLU A 117 3.79 24.51 -3.12
C GLU A 117 4.98 23.65 -3.55
N LEU A 118 5.67 23.01 -2.59
CA LEU A 118 6.78 22.10 -2.88
C LEU A 118 6.38 20.93 -3.79
N GLY A 119 5.18 20.37 -3.57
CA GLY A 119 4.64 19.33 -4.45
C GLY A 119 4.39 19.83 -5.87
N THR A 120 3.80 21.02 -5.98
CA THR A 120 3.50 21.65 -7.28
C THR A 120 4.78 21.89 -8.06
N ASP A 121 5.80 22.46 -7.42
CA ASP A 121 7.11 22.71 -8.02
C ASP A 121 7.80 21.42 -8.45
N LEU A 122 7.71 20.36 -7.64
CA LEU A 122 8.25 19.04 -7.98
C LEU A 122 7.61 18.46 -9.25
N TYR A 123 6.27 18.44 -9.32
CA TYR A 123 5.57 17.93 -10.51
C TYR A 123 5.84 18.81 -11.73
N ALA A 124 5.93 20.13 -11.58
CA ALA A 124 6.29 21.03 -12.68
C ALA A 124 7.69 20.71 -13.23
N ARG A 125 8.69 20.50 -12.35
CA ARG A 125 10.04 20.08 -12.77
C ARG A 125 10.04 18.74 -13.50
N MET A 126 9.28 17.77 -13.02
CA MET A 126 9.16 16.45 -13.68
C MET A 126 8.53 16.56 -15.08
N ILE A 127 7.47 17.35 -15.21
CA ILE A 127 6.81 17.57 -16.51
C ILE A 127 7.77 18.27 -17.48
N ASP A 128 8.48 19.30 -17.03
CA ASP A 128 9.47 20.01 -17.86
C ASP A 128 10.60 19.08 -18.32
N ALA A 129 11.14 18.26 -17.41
CA ALA A 129 12.19 17.29 -17.73
C ALA A 129 11.76 16.23 -18.76
N TRP A 130 10.50 15.79 -18.74
CA TRP A 130 10.01 14.70 -19.60
C TRP A 130 9.31 15.16 -20.88
N CYS A 131 8.79 16.39 -20.91
CA CYS A 131 7.97 16.89 -22.02
C CYS A 131 8.50 18.19 -22.64
N GLY A 132 9.50 18.83 -22.02
CA GLY A 132 10.13 20.07 -22.51
C GLY A 132 11.13 19.87 -23.64
#